data_AF-W0FFE4-F1
#
_entry.id   AF-W0FFE4-F1
#
_cell.length_a   1.000
_cell.length_b   1.000
_cell.length_c   1.000
_cell.angle_alpha   90.00
_cell.angle_beta   90.00
_cell.angle_gamma   90.00
#
_symmetry.space_group_name_H-M   'P 1'
#
loop_
_entity.id
_entity.type
_entity.pdbx_description
1 polymer ?
#
loop_
_entity_poly.entity_id
_entity_poly.type
_entity_poly.pdbx_seq_one_letter_code
_entity_poly.pdbx_strand_id
1 'polypeptide(L)'
;MPYDPADPLKDRITDIGPRYFKDFLPLVIKNNFGKWLYHEILEPGVLVHVAESGDEVYTVRVGACRLMSVEHLREICEIANKHCDGYLRFTTRNNVEFMVDNKSKVKPLVDDLKSRKFPAGSNKFPVGGTGAGITNIVHTQGWAHCHTPAIDASGVVKAVMDAVYDEFGQMKLPAPVRVSLACCLNMCGAVHCSDIAILGIHRKPPMIDSQWIDKLCELPLAIAACPTAAIKPAKTDTGLKSLEVNAERCMFCGNCYT
;
A
#
# COMPACT_ATOMS: atom_id res chain seq x y z
N MET A 1 15.86 -19.71 22.14
CA MET A 1 16.30 -19.11 23.41
C MET A 1 15.70 -17.71 23.49
N PRO A 2 15.19 -17.24 24.63
CA PRO A 2 14.78 -15.84 24.75
C PRO A 2 15.99 -14.92 24.51
N TYR A 3 15.73 -13.71 24.00
CA TYR A 3 16.75 -12.68 23.86
C TYR A 3 17.39 -12.35 25.21
N ASP A 4 18.72 -12.26 25.24
CA ASP A 4 19.50 -11.86 26.41
C ASP A 4 20.12 -10.46 26.19
N PRO A 5 19.70 -9.42 26.93
CA PRO A 5 20.29 -8.09 26.80
C PRO A 5 21.73 -8.02 27.33
N ALA A 6 22.16 -8.96 28.19
CA ALA A 6 23.54 -9.02 28.67
C ALA A 6 24.49 -9.61 27.60
N ASP A 7 23.95 -10.41 26.67
CA ASP A 7 24.69 -10.96 25.54
C ASP A 7 23.87 -10.82 24.24
N PRO A 8 23.81 -9.61 23.66
CA PRO A 8 22.90 -9.31 22.57
C PRO A 8 23.26 -10.01 21.25
N LEU A 9 24.43 -10.65 21.15
CA LEU A 9 24.87 -11.36 19.95
C LEU A 9 24.64 -12.86 20.05
N LYS A 10 24.53 -13.41 21.26
CA LYS A 10 24.23 -14.82 21.48
C LYS A 10 22.92 -15.22 20.83
N ASP A 11 22.96 -16.32 20.08
CA ASP A 11 21.83 -16.90 19.36
C ASP A 11 21.13 -15.95 18.36
N ARG A 12 21.79 -14.83 17.97
CA ARG A 12 21.25 -13.89 16.99
C ARG A 12 21.28 -14.49 15.58
N ILE A 13 20.11 -14.62 14.97
CA ILE A 13 19.95 -15.05 13.58
C ILE A 13 19.82 -13.79 12.70
N THR A 14 20.68 -13.64 11.70
CA THR A 14 20.65 -12.55 10.71
C THR A 14 20.73 -13.10 9.28
N ASP A 15 20.45 -12.24 8.30
CA ASP A 15 20.68 -12.51 6.87
C ASP A 15 19.91 -13.71 6.27
N ILE A 16 18.78 -14.10 6.88
CA ILE A 16 17.95 -15.23 6.41
C ILE A 16 16.99 -14.88 5.25
N GLY A 17 16.79 -13.59 4.97
CA GLY A 17 15.84 -13.12 3.95
C GLY A 17 14.37 -13.49 4.21
N PRO A 18 13.49 -13.40 3.20
CA PRO A 18 12.10 -13.83 3.33
C PRO A 18 11.98 -15.35 3.24
N ARG A 19 10.86 -15.88 3.75
CA ARG A 19 10.45 -17.26 3.46
C ARG A 19 10.23 -17.45 1.95
N TYR A 20 10.57 -18.63 1.44
CA TYR A 20 10.40 -18.92 0.02
C TYR A 20 8.92 -19.08 -0.33
N PHE A 21 8.43 -18.38 -1.35
CA PHE A 21 7.00 -18.33 -1.68
C PHE A 21 6.38 -19.70 -2.00
N LYS A 22 7.17 -20.68 -2.46
CA LYS A 22 6.67 -22.04 -2.76
C LYS A 22 6.21 -22.80 -1.51
N ASP A 23 6.60 -22.36 -0.32
CA ASP A 23 6.10 -22.90 0.95
C ASP A 23 4.59 -22.60 1.15
N PHE A 24 4.05 -21.61 0.43
CA PHE A 24 2.70 -21.08 0.65
C PHE A 24 1.81 -21.14 -0.59
N LEU A 25 2.16 -21.93 -1.59
CA LEU A 25 1.33 -22.10 -2.79
C LEU A 25 0.19 -23.10 -2.52
N PRO A 26 -1.06 -22.78 -2.88
CA PRO A 26 -2.12 -23.78 -2.98
C PRO A 26 -1.69 -24.93 -3.90
N LEU A 27 -2.16 -26.15 -3.63
CA LEU A 27 -1.71 -27.34 -4.37
C LEU A 27 -1.94 -27.21 -5.89
N VAL A 28 -3.10 -26.70 -6.31
CA VAL A 28 -3.41 -26.44 -7.73
C VAL A 28 -2.42 -25.47 -8.38
N ILE A 29 -1.97 -24.44 -7.64
CA ILE A 29 -0.97 -23.49 -8.14
C ILE A 29 0.41 -24.13 -8.22
N LYS A 30 0.78 -24.92 -7.21
CA LYS A 30 2.07 -25.60 -7.15
C LYS A 30 2.23 -26.60 -8.30
N ASN A 31 1.19 -27.39 -8.58
CA ASN A 31 1.21 -28.43 -9.59
C ASN A 31 1.25 -27.86 -11.02
N ASN A 32 0.65 -26.69 -11.22
CA ASN A 32 0.51 -26.04 -12.53
C ASN A 32 1.41 -24.80 -12.70
N PHE A 33 2.41 -24.64 -11.83
CA PHE A 33 3.29 -23.47 -11.84
C PHE A 33 4.05 -23.37 -13.17
N GLY A 34 3.81 -22.29 -13.92
CA GLY A 34 4.42 -22.06 -15.23
C GLY A 34 3.77 -22.80 -16.40
N LYS A 35 2.59 -23.42 -16.20
CA LYS A 35 1.86 -24.21 -17.20
C LYS A 35 0.40 -23.73 -17.37
N TRP A 36 0.21 -22.42 -17.36
CA TRP A 36 -1.11 -21.80 -17.51
C TRP A 36 -1.38 -21.50 -18.98
N LEU A 37 -2.55 -21.90 -19.48
CA LEU A 37 -2.97 -21.66 -20.87
C LEU A 37 -3.64 -20.30 -21.04
N TYR A 38 -4.65 -20.02 -20.24
CA TYR A 38 -5.44 -18.79 -20.35
C TYR A 38 -6.10 -18.42 -19.02
N HIS A 39 -6.70 -17.23 -19.00
CA HIS A 39 -7.54 -16.78 -17.90
C HIS A 39 -8.79 -16.10 -18.45
N GLU A 40 -9.85 -16.09 -17.65
CA GLU A 40 -11.07 -15.35 -17.92
C GLU A 40 -11.54 -14.62 -16.65
N ILE A 41 -12.25 -13.52 -16.84
CA ILE A 41 -12.98 -12.84 -15.76
C ILE A 41 -14.44 -13.25 -15.87
N LEU A 42 -14.92 -14.02 -14.90
CA LEU A 42 -16.27 -14.60 -14.92
C LEU A 42 -17.32 -13.57 -14.49
N GLU A 43 -16.98 -12.75 -13.50
CA GLU A 43 -17.76 -11.63 -12.99
C GLU A 43 -16.81 -10.65 -12.26
N PRO A 44 -17.24 -9.40 -11.95
CA PRO A 44 -16.39 -8.47 -11.21
C PRO A 44 -15.87 -9.09 -9.91
N GLY A 45 -14.55 -9.19 -9.79
CA GLY A 45 -13.86 -9.80 -8.65
C GLY A 45 -13.62 -11.30 -8.73
N VAL A 46 -14.09 -12.00 -9.77
CA VAL A 46 -13.92 -13.47 -9.90
C VAL A 46 -13.20 -13.80 -11.21
N LEU A 47 -12.05 -14.45 -11.10
CA LEU A 47 -11.26 -14.92 -12.23
C LEU A 47 -11.18 -16.44 -12.24
N VAL A 48 -10.94 -17.03 -13.40
CA VAL A 48 -10.48 -18.42 -13.54
C VAL A 48 -9.18 -18.43 -14.34
N HIS A 49 -8.24 -19.27 -13.96
CA HIS A 49 -7.08 -19.64 -14.78
C HIS A 49 -7.16 -21.13 -15.08
N VAL A 50 -6.87 -21.50 -16.32
CA VAL A 50 -6.91 -22.89 -16.79
C VAL A 50 -5.50 -23.33 -17.19
N ALA A 51 -5.05 -24.45 -16.65
CA ALA A 51 -3.74 -25.03 -16.90
C ALA A 51 -3.72 -25.93 -18.15
N GLU A 52 -2.53 -26.24 -18.63
CA GLU A 52 -2.30 -27.23 -19.70
C GLU A 52 -2.86 -28.61 -19.36
N SER A 53 -2.91 -28.97 -18.06
CA SER A 53 -3.51 -30.21 -17.57
C SER A 53 -5.05 -30.24 -17.66
N GLY A 54 -5.68 -29.09 -17.87
CA GLY A 54 -7.12 -28.90 -17.69
C GLY A 54 -7.53 -28.52 -16.26
N ASP A 55 -6.59 -28.45 -15.31
CA ASP A 55 -6.88 -27.97 -13.95
C ASP A 55 -7.30 -26.50 -13.98
N GLU A 56 -8.28 -26.15 -13.14
CA GLU A 56 -8.77 -24.79 -13.00
C GLU A 56 -8.49 -24.25 -11.60
N VAL A 57 -8.16 -22.97 -11.50
CA VAL A 57 -8.14 -22.23 -10.24
C VAL A 57 -8.97 -20.98 -10.34
N TYR A 58 -9.92 -20.85 -9.44
CA TYR A 58 -10.83 -19.73 -9.32
C TYR A 58 -10.32 -18.79 -8.25
N THR A 59 -10.16 -17.51 -8.60
CA THR A 59 -9.66 -16.47 -7.69
C THR A 59 -10.76 -15.46 -7.41
N VAL A 60 -11.10 -15.28 -6.13
CA VAL A 60 -12.02 -14.24 -5.67
C VAL A 60 -11.20 -13.11 -5.04
N ARG A 61 -11.19 -11.95 -5.70
CA ARG A 61 -10.51 -10.73 -5.26
C ARG A 61 -11.46 -9.85 -4.44
N VAL A 62 -10.97 -9.40 -3.29
CA VAL A 62 -11.68 -8.45 -2.42
C VAL A 62 -10.84 -7.23 -2.09
N GLY A 63 -11.51 -6.09 -1.93
CA GLY A 63 -10.89 -4.86 -1.45
C GLY A 63 -10.45 -5.01 0.01
N ALA A 64 -9.36 -4.33 0.38
CA ALA A 64 -8.90 -4.23 1.76
C ALA A 64 -8.34 -2.84 2.05
N CYS A 65 -8.36 -2.43 3.31
CA CYS A 65 -7.98 -1.08 3.74
C CYS A 65 -6.46 -0.82 3.83
N ARG A 66 -5.63 -1.83 3.49
CA ARG A 66 -4.15 -1.86 3.66
C ARG A 66 -3.68 -1.70 5.11
N LEU A 67 -4.01 -0.59 5.78
CA LEU A 67 -3.86 -0.44 7.22
C LEU A 67 -4.94 -1.24 7.94
N MET A 68 -4.58 -2.37 8.57
CA MET A 68 -5.54 -3.29 9.18
C MET A 68 -5.05 -3.80 10.54
N SER A 69 -6.00 -4.21 11.38
CA SER A 69 -5.70 -4.80 12.68
C SER A 69 -5.35 -6.28 12.55
N VAL A 70 -4.74 -6.85 13.60
CA VAL A 70 -4.45 -8.29 13.66
C VAL A 70 -5.72 -9.13 13.71
N GLU A 71 -6.82 -8.61 14.25
CA GLU A 71 -8.14 -9.26 14.26
C GLU A 71 -8.69 -9.40 12.84
N HIS A 72 -8.55 -8.36 12.01
CA HIS A 72 -8.97 -8.44 10.62
C HIS A 72 -8.10 -9.43 9.81
N LEU A 73 -6.79 -9.48 10.07
CA LEU A 73 -5.91 -10.51 9.49
C LEU A 73 -6.31 -11.92 9.92
N ARG A 74 -6.67 -12.13 11.19
CA ARG A 74 -7.16 -13.44 11.68
C ARG A 74 -8.48 -13.84 11.02
N GLU A 75 -9.38 -12.89 10.77
CA GLU A 75 -10.63 -13.13 10.02
C GLU A 75 -10.35 -13.49 8.55
N ILE A 76 -9.37 -12.84 7.91
CA ILE A 76 -8.89 -13.24 6.57
C ILE A 76 -8.39 -14.70 6.59
N CYS A 77 -7.60 -15.08 7.61
CA CYS A 77 -7.12 -16.47 7.75
C CYS A 77 -8.27 -17.45 8.05
N GLU A 78 -9.29 -17.07 8.83
CA GLU A 78 -10.48 -17.89 9.09
C GLU A 78 -11.20 -18.25 7.79
N ILE A 79 -11.42 -17.25 6.91
CA ILE A 79 -12.03 -17.46 5.59
C ILE A 79 -11.17 -18.38 4.73
N ALA A 80 -9.85 -18.15 4.69
CA ALA A 80 -8.93 -18.99 3.93
C ALA A 80 -8.92 -20.45 4.43
N ASN A 81 -8.94 -20.67 5.75
CA ASN A 81 -9.03 -22.02 6.32
C ASN A 81 -10.37 -22.70 5.96
N LYS A 82 -11.46 -21.94 5.95
CA LYS A 82 -12.80 -22.45 5.69
C LYS A 82 -13.04 -22.82 4.22
N HIS A 83 -12.50 -22.03 3.29
CA HIS A 83 -12.83 -22.14 1.86
C HIS A 83 -11.65 -22.50 0.96
N CYS A 84 -10.41 -22.25 1.38
CA CYS A 84 -9.23 -22.23 0.53
C CYS A 84 -8.05 -23.04 1.09
N ASP A 85 -8.34 -24.03 1.95
CA ASP A 85 -7.34 -24.93 2.56
C ASP A 85 -6.22 -24.19 3.31
N GLY A 86 -6.53 -23.00 3.85
CA GLY A 86 -5.60 -22.14 4.57
C GLY A 86 -4.71 -21.26 3.69
N TYR A 87 -4.93 -21.24 2.37
CA TYR A 87 -4.16 -20.42 1.44
C TYR A 87 -4.90 -19.14 1.02
N LEU A 88 -4.14 -18.06 0.91
CA LEU A 88 -4.58 -16.77 0.37
C LEU A 88 -3.36 -16.02 -0.16
N ARG A 89 -3.59 -14.93 -0.89
CA ARG A 89 -2.51 -14.00 -1.25
C ARG A 89 -2.98 -12.55 -1.21
N PHE A 90 -2.02 -11.64 -1.19
CA PHE A 90 -2.26 -10.21 -1.39
C PHE A 90 -1.79 -9.78 -2.78
N THR A 91 -2.49 -8.83 -3.39
CA THR A 91 -2.11 -8.26 -4.67
C THR A 91 -1.11 -7.11 -4.51
N THR A 92 -0.48 -6.70 -5.60
CA THR A 92 0.40 -5.52 -5.64
C THR A 92 -0.32 -4.20 -5.37
N ARG A 93 -1.66 -4.22 -5.27
CA ARG A 93 -2.49 -3.06 -4.89
C ARG A 93 -3.22 -3.28 -3.56
N ASN A 94 -2.68 -4.18 -2.73
CA ASN A 94 -3.15 -4.43 -1.36
C ASN A 94 -4.59 -4.97 -1.27
N ASN A 95 -5.12 -5.56 -2.34
CA ASN A 95 -6.32 -6.38 -2.26
C ASN A 95 -5.96 -7.77 -1.72
N VAL A 96 -6.97 -8.50 -1.25
CA VAL A 96 -6.83 -9.91 -0.84
C VAL A 96 -7.42 -10.79 -1.94
N GLU A 97 -6.80 -11.93 -2.19
CA GLU A 97 -7.29 -12.95 -3.10
C GLU A 97 -7.38 -14.31 -2.41
N PHE A 98 -8.55 -14.91 -2.52
CA PHE A 98 -8.87 -16.26 -2.07
C PHE A 98 -8.95 -17.16 -3.30
N MET A 99 -8.38 -18.36 -3.24
CA MET A 99 -8.29 -19.28 -4.38
C MET A 99 -8.96 -20.60 -4.05
N VAL A 100 -9.79 -21.09 -4.97
CA VAL A 100 -10.44 -22.41 -4.87
C VAL A 100 -10.25 -23.18 -6.18
N ASP A 101 -10.13 -24.50 -6.08
CA ASP A 101 -9.82 -25.42 -7.19
C ASP A 101 -11.08 -25.97 -7.90
N ASN A 102 -12.27 -25.51 -7.51
CA ASN A 102 -13.52 -25.99 -8.06
C ASN A 102 -14.56 -24.88 -8.16
N LYS A 103 -15.24 -24.79 -9.31
CA LYS A 103 -16.30 -23.81 -9.57
C LYS A 103 -17.41 -23.79 -8.52
N SER A 104 -17.79 -24.97 -8.01
CA SER A 104 -18.85 -25.10 -7.01
C SER A 104 -18.52 -24.44 -5.67
N LYS A 105 -17.23 -24.24 -5.36
CA LYS A 105 -16.76 -23.56 -4.13
C LYS A 105 -16.79 -22.03 -4.24
N VAL A 106 -16.89 -21.48 -5.45
CA VAL A 106 -16.87 -20.02 -5.68
C VAL A 106 -18.06 -19.33 -5.02
N LYS A 107 -19.29 -19.83 -5.27
CA LYS A 107 -20.50 -19.21 -4.73
C LYS A 107 -20.53 -19.22 -3.18
N PRO A 108 -20.27 -20.34 -2.49
CA PRO A 108 -20.16 -20.35 -1.03
C PRO A 108 -19.16 -19.34 -0.47
N LEU A 109 -17.98 -19.19 -1.11
CA LEU A 109 -16.97 -18.22 -0.71
C LEU A 109 -17.45 -16.78 -0.92
N VAL A 110 -17.99 -16.45 -2.09
CA VAL A 110 -18.51 -15.11 -2.42
C VAL A 110 -19.65 -14.70 -1.48
N ASP A 111 -20.57 -15.61 -1.17
CA ASP A 111 -21.69 -15.34 -0.27
C ASP A 111 -21.19 -15.07 1.16
N ASP A 112 -20.22 -15.82 1.66
CA ASP A 112 -19.59 -15.59 2.97
C ASP A 112 -18.90 -14.22 3.01
N LEU A 113 -18.08 -13.90 2.01
CA LEU A 113 -17.39 -12.59 1.90
C LEU A 113 -18.38 -11.41 1.90
N LYS A 114 -19.48 -11.51 1.13
CA LYS A 114 -20.51 -10.46 1.04
C LYS A 114 -21.33 -10.30 2.33
N SER A 115 -21.42 -11.35 3.15
CA SER A 115 -22.14 -11.30 4.44
C SER A 115 -21.41 -10.49 5.52
N ARG A 116 -20.11 -10.24 5.34
CA ARG A 116 -19.24 -9.70 6.39
C ARG A 116 -19.13 -8.18 6.33
N LYS A 117 -19.62 -7.52 7.38
CA LYS A 117 -19.59 -6.06 7.54
C LYS A 117 -18.97 -5.65 8.89
N PHE A 118 -18.38 -4.46 8.92
CA PHE A 118 -18.05 -3.82 10.18
C PHE A 118 -19.33 -3.35 10.88
N PRO A 119 -19.32 -3.16 12.22
CA PRO A 119 -20.49 -2.67 12.96
C PRO A 119 -21.05 -1.34 12.41
N ALA A 120 -20.18 -0.48 11.88
CA ALA A 120 -20.56 0.80 11.27
C ALA A 120 -21.08 0.69 9.82
N GLY A 121 -21.23 -0.53 9.28
CA GLY A 121 -21.93 -0.79 8.02
C GLY A 121 -21.05 -0.94 6.77
N SER A 122 -19.76 -0.61 6.84
CA SER A 122 -18.85 -0.85 5.71
C SER A 122 -18.60 -2.34 5.46
N ASN A 123 -18.49 -2.73 4.19
CA ASN A 123 -18.16 -4.10 3.81
C ASN A 123 -16.72 -4.44 4.23
N LYS A 124 -16.52 -5.58 4.89
CA LYS A 124 -15.17 -6.04 5.26
C LYS A 124 -14.39 -6.55 4.04
N PHE A 125 -15.09 -7.25 3.14
CA PHE A 125 -14.50 -7.93 2.00
C PHE A 125 -15.31 -7.67 0.72
N PRO A 126 -15.36 -6.42 0.23
CA PRO A 126 -16.09 -6.10 -1.01
C PRO A 126 -15.44 -6.83 -2.19
N VAL A 127 -16.21 -7.65 -2.92
CA VAL A 127 -15.73 -8.40 -4.10
C VAL A 127 -15.64 -7.47 -5.31
N GLY A 128 -14.50 -7.47 -6.02
CA GLY A 128 -14.31 -6.59 -7.18
C GLY A 128 -12.85 -6.34 -7.57
N GLY A 129 -12.60 -5.24 -8.28
CA GLY A 129 -11.28 -4.75 -8.64
C GLY A 129 -10.57 -5.53 -9.75
N THR A 130 -11.34 -6.18 -10.64
CA THR A 130 -10.87 -6.86 -11.86
C THR A 130 -11.31 -6.11 -13.11
N GLY A 131 -10.68 -6.38 -14.26
CA GLY A 131 -11.08 -5.81 -15.55
C GLY A 131 -11.03 -4.28 -15.61
N ALA A 132 -11.88 -3.70 -16.44
CA ALA A 132 -11.94 -2.27 -16.72
C ALA A 132 -12.84 -1.52 -15.72
N GLY A 133 -12.37 -1.43 -14.48
CA GLY A 133 -12.98 -0.64 -13.40
C GLY A 133 -11.91 0.13 -12.62
N ILE A 134 -12.27 0.61 -11.43
CA ILE A 134 -11.31 1.18 -10.48
C ILE A 134 -10.95 0.10 -9.46
N THR A 135 -9.69 -0.28 -9.40
CA THR A 135 -9.20 -1.12 -8.29
C THR A 135 -8.71 -0.23 -7.14
N ASN A 136 -8.24 -0.85 -6.07
CA ASN A 136 -7.78 -0.18 -4.86
C ASN A 136 -6.68 0.88 -5.11
N ILE A 137 -6.60 1.84 -4.20
CA ILE A 137 -5.70 3.00 -4.27
C ILE A 137 -4.40 2.67 -3.55
N VAL A 138 -3.29 2.70 -4.28
CA VAL A 138 -1.95 2.61 -3.66
C VAL A 138 -1.70 3.92 -2.92
N HIS A 139 -1.40 3.83 -1.62
CA HIS A 139 -1.29 5.00 -0.76
C HIS A 139 -0.24 4.85 0.33
N THR A 140 0.13 5.98 0.94
CA THR A 140 1.25 6.11 1.89
C THR A 140 0.79 6.09 3.35
N GLN A 141 1.65 6.53 4.26
CA GLN A 141 1.38 6.59 5.69
C GLN A 141 0.45 7.74 6.09
N GLY A 142 0.57 8.92 5.46
CA GLY A 142 -0.17 10.11 5.89
C GLY A 142 0.13 10.50 7.34
N TRP A 143 -0.89 10.99 8.04
CA TRP A 143 -0.79 11.41 9.44
C TRP A 143 -0.71 10.24 10.41
N ALA A 144 -0.97 9.01 9.95
CA ALA A 144 -0.92 7.84 10.81
C ALA A 144 0.51 7.50 11.28
N HIS A 145 1.55 7.93 10.54
CA HIS A 145 2.93 7.54 10.89
C HIS A 145 4.06 8.44 10.35
N CYS A 146 3.83 9.23 9.30
CA CYS A 146 4.91 10.02 8.69
C CYS A 146 5.05 11.39 9.36
N HIS A 147 6.26 11.92 9.42
CA HIS A 147 6.55 13.26 9.93
C HIS A 147 6.66 14.34 8.82
N THR A 148 6.78 13.95 7.54
CA THR A 148 6.76 14.88 6.38
C THR A 148 5.44 14.95 5.58
N PRO A 149 4.25 14.52 6.06
CA PRO A 149 3.04 14.56 5.25
C PRO A 149 2.49 15.99 5.13
N ALA A 150 2.08 16.36 3.92
CA ALA A 150 1.28 17.57 3.67
C ALA A 150 -0.23 17.30 3.80
N ILE A 151 -0.66 16.05 3.61
CA ILE A 151 -2.04 15.57 3.75
C ILE A 151 -2.08 14.18 4.39
N ASP A 152 -3.25 13.75 4.88
CA ASP A 152 -3.46 12.36 5.26
C ASP A 152 -3.53 11.42 4.04
N ALA A 153 -3.32 10.12 4.28
CA ALA A 153 -3.46 9.07 3.27
C ALA A 153 -4.76 8.26 3.46
N SER A 154 -4.89 7.58 4.60
CA SER A 154 -5.99 6.64 4.85
C SER A 154 -7.37 7.30 4.76
N GLY A 155 -7.54 8.49 5.34
CA GLY A 155 -8.80 9.23 5.29
C GLY A 155 -9.19 9.66 3.88
N VAL A 156 -8.23 10.16 3.10
CA VAL A 156 -8.48 10.59 1.71
C VAL A 156 -8.82 9.38 0.83
N VAL A 157 -8.07 8.28 0.97
CA VAL A 157 -8.33 7.03 0.24
C VAL A 157 -9.72 6.50 0.55
N LYS A 158 -10.12 6.49 1.82
CA LYS A 158 -11.47 6.06 2.23
C LYS A 158 -12.54 6.93 1.57
N ALA A 159 -12.40 8.26 1.65
CA ALA A 159 -13.37 9.18 1.05
C ALA A 159 -13.49 9.00 -0.48
N VAL A 160 -12.37 8.85 -1.18
CA VAL A 160 -12.36 8.65 -2.63
C VAL A 160 -12.95 7.29 -3.00
N MET A 161 -12.53 6.20 -2.34
CA MET A 161 -13.07 4.87 -2.61
C MET A 161 -14.56 4.75 -2.32
N ASP A 162 -15.09 5.50 -1.36
CA ASP A 162 -16.54 5.55 -1.13
C ASP A 162 -17.27 6.24 -2.28
N ALA A 163 -16.71 7.31 -2.84
CA ALA A 163 -17.29 8.04 -3.97
C ALA A 163 -17.25 7.23 -5.28
N VAL A 164 -16.26 6.35 -5.45
CA VAL A 164 -16.12 5.51 -6.66
C VAL A 164 -16.36 4.02 -6.39
N TYR A 165 -17.06 3.69 -5.30
CA TYR A 165 -17.23 2.32 -4.83
C TYR A 165 -17.89 1.42 -5.89
N ASP A 166 -18.87 1.95 -6.63
CA ASP A 166 -19.55 1.22 -7.69
C ASP A 166 -18.60 0.77 -8.82
N GLU A 167 -17.60 1.59 -9.15
CA GLU A 167 -16.57 1.26 -10.16
C GLU A 167 -15.60 0.17 -9.71
N PHE A 168 -15.53 -0.10 -8.39
CA PHE A 168 -14.77 -1.24 -7.88
C PHE A 168 -15.48 -2.56 -8.14
N GLY A 169 -16.82 -2.58 -8.04
CA GLY A 169 -17.66 -3.76 -8.27
C GLY A 169 -18.09 -3.97 -9.71
N GLN A 170 -17.57 -3.18 -10.67
CA GLN A 170 -18.00 -3.17 -12.07
C GLN A 170 -16.81 -3.15 -13.03
N MET A 171 -17.08 -3.39 -14.32
CA MET A 171 -16.08 -3.40 -15.40
C MET A 171 -16.59 -2.60 -16.61
N LYS A 172 -17.04 -1.36 -16.38
CA LYS A 172 -17.71 -0.52 -17.39
C LYS A 172 -16.86 0.63 -17.93
N LEU A 173 -15.64 0.80 -17.43
CA LEU A 173 -14.74 1.85 -17.90
C LEU A 173 -14.09 1.42 -19.24
N PRO A 174 -13.57 2.37 -20.04
CA PRO A 174 -12.88 2.03 -21.29
C PRO A 174 -11.62 1.18 -21.07
N ALA A 175 -10.96 1.35 -19.93
CA ALA A 175 -9.77 0.63 -19.51
C ALA A 175 -9.69 0.63 -17.97
N PRO A 176 -8.82 -0.20 -17.34
CA PRO A 176 -8.60 -0.13 -15.90
C PRO A 176 -8.04 1.23 -15.50
N VAL A 177 -8.65 1.88 -14.51
CA VAL A 177 -8.15 3.15 -13.97
C VAL A 177 -7.40 2.90 -12.67
N ARG A 178 -6.16 3.37 -12.60
CA ARG A 178 -5.29 3.30 -11.43
C ARG A 178 -5.25 4.66 -10.76
N VAL A 179 -5.72 4.69 -9.52
CA VAL A 179 -5.61 5.86 -8.64
C VAL A 179 -4.51 5.61 -7.63
N SER A 180 -3.64 6.58 -7.39
CA SER A 180 -2.63 6.49 -6.32
C SER A 180 -2.54 7.80 -5.54
N LEU A 181 -2.15 7.70 -4.27
CA LEU A 181 -2.02 8.84 -3.37
C LEU A 181 -0.64 8.84 -2.69
N ALA A 182 -0.02 10.01 -2.61
CA ALA A 182 1.14 10.25 -1.74
C ALA A 182 0.91 11.48 -0.88
N CYS A 183 1.23 11.34 0.39
CA CYS A 183 1.05 12.39 1.39
C CYS A 183 2.04 13.56 1.23
N CYS A 184 3.14 13.36 0.50
CA CYS A 184 4.12 14.38 0.14
C CYS A 184 4.82 14.02 -1.17
N LEU A 185 5.68 14.91 -1.66
CA LEU A 185 6.37 14.78 -2.94
C LEU A 185 7.54 13.80 -3.00
N ASN A 186 7.86 13.14 -1.87
CA ASN A 186 8.66 11.92 -1.95
C ASN A 186 7.91 10.83 -2.75
N MET A 187 6.60 11.00 -2.97
CA MET A 187 5.78 10.23 -3.91
C MET A 187 5.88 8.71 -3.69
N CYS A 188 6.07 8.27 -2.44
CA CYS A 188 6.22 6.86 -2.10
C CYS A 188 5.07 6.03 -2.67
N GLY A 189 5.36 5.15 -3.62
CA GLY A 189 4.34 4.39 -4.35
C GLY A 189 4.27 4.79 -5.82
N ALA A 190 3.06 4.98 -6.34
CA ALA A 190 2.82 5.00 -7.78
C ALA A 190 2.19 6.31 -8.30
N VAL A 191 2.23 7.40 -7.53
CA VAL A 191 1.62 8.69 -7.93
C VAL A 191 2.16 9.20 -9.27
N HIS A 192 3.45 9.02 -9.55
CA HIS A 192 4.09 9.50 -10.77
C HIS A 192 3.75 8.68 -12.03
N CYS A 193 3.05 7.55 -11.90
CA CYS A 193 2.77 6.60 -12.98
C CYS A 193 1.35 6.01 -12.91
N SER A 194 0.41 6.75 -12.32
CA SER A 194 -1.01 6.36 -12.23
C SER A 194 -1.86 7.23 -13.14
N ASP A 195 -2.99 6.69 -13.60
CA ASP A 195 -3.96 7.43 -14.42
C ASP A 195 -4.51 8.65 -13.67
N ILE A 196 -4.74 8.52 -12.36
CA ILE A 196 -5.11 9.61 -11.46
C ILE A 196 -4.19 9.61 -10.24
N ALA A 197 -3.68 10.79 -9.91
CA ALA A 197 -2.71 11.01 -8.85
C ALA A 197 -3.22 12.04 -7.84
N ILE A 198 -3.20 11.68 -6.56
CA ILE A 198 -3.48 12.61 -5.46
C ILE A 198 -2.16 12.86 -4.72
N LEU A 199 -1.75 14.13 -4.65
CA LEU A 199 -0.46 14.52 -4.10
C LEU A 199 -0.59 15.63 -3.06
N GLY A 200 -0.11 15.36 -1.85
CA GLY A 200 0.08 16.39 -0.84
C GLY A 200 1.23 17.33 -1.21
N ILE A 201 0.97 18.63 -1.18
CA ILE A 201 1.98 19.68 -1.40
C ILE A 201 1.92 20.73 -0.30
N HIS A 202 3.09 21.30 0.03
CA HIS A 202 3.17 22.50 0.84
C HIS A 202 3.08 23.75 -0.04
N ARG A 203 2.74 24.89 0.56
CA ARG A 203 2.65 26.20 -0.12
C ARG A 203 3.32 27.32 0.66
N LYS A 204 4.21 26.98 1.59
CA LYS A 204 4.97 27.93 2.42
C LYS A 204 6.40 27.43 2.57
N PRO A 205 7.41 28.33 2.58
CA PRO A 205 8.78 27.97 2.93
C PRO A 205 8.86 27.33 4.33
N PRO A 206 9.90 26.52 4.61
CA PRO A 206 10.11 25.98 5.94
C PRO A 206 10.41 27.10 6.95
N MET A 207 10.01 26.87 8.20
CA MET A 207 10.46 27.68 9.32
C MET A 207 11.85 27.22 9.75
N ILE A 208 12.71 28.15 10.15
CA ILE A 208 14.08 27.85 10.57
C ILE A 208 14.15 27.96 12.09
N ASP A 209 14.47 26.85 12.75
CA ASP A 209 14.78 26.84 14.18
C ASP A 209 16.28 27.11 14.39
N SER A 210 16.65 28.39 14.35
CA SER A 210 18.05 28.81 14.47
C SER A 210 18.68 28.47 15.82
N GLN A 211 17.89 28.16 16.86
CA GLN A 211 18.42 27.76 18.16
C GLN A 211 19.00 26.33 18.13
N TRP A 212 18.43 25.46 17.29
CA TRP A 212 18.72 24.03 17.30
C TRP A 212 19.33 23.49 16.01
N ILE A 213 19.22 24.20 14.88
CA ILE A 213 19.57 23.66 13.56
C ILE A 213 21.04 23.19 13.46
N ASP A 214 22.00 23.90 14.05
CA ASP A 214 23.42 23.49 14.04
C ASP A 214 23.71 22.30 14.97
N LYS A 215 22.80 22.00 15.91
CA LYS A 215 22.92 20.87 16.85
C LYS A 215 22.26 19.60 16.33
N LEU A 216 21.24 19.74 15.48
CA LEU A 216 20.41 18.64 14.99
C LEU A 216 20.68 18.30 13.52
N CYS A 217 21.21 19.23 12.74
CA CYS A 217 21.36 19.07 11.30
C CYS A 217 22.82 19.21 10.87
N GLU A 218 23.22 18.37 9.94
CA GLU A 218 24.42 18.61 9.13
C GLU A 218 24.09 19.67 8.07
N LEU A 219 24.38 20.94 8.35
CA LEU A 219 23.96 22.07 7.50
C LEU A 219 24.30 21.93 5.99
N PRO A 220 25.46 21.36 5.59
CA PRO A 220 25.74 21.10 4.18
C PRO A 220 24.73 20.15 3.50
N LEU A 221 24.22 19.16 4.23
CA LEU A 221 23.18 18.25 3.70
C LEU A 221 21.88 19.01 3.45
N ALA A 222 21.46 19.87 4.38
CA ALA A 222 20.25 20.68 4.21
C ALA A 222 20.36 21.62 2.99
N ILE A 223 21.53 22.20 2.75
CA ILE A 223 21.80 23.03 1.56
C ILE A 223 21.73 22.19 0.29
N ALA A 224 22.44 21.05 0.25
CA ALA A 224 22.49 20.17 -0.91
C ALA A 224 21.14 19.50 -1.22
N ALA A 225 20.28 19.34 -0.23
CA ALA A 225 18.93 18.81 -0.38
C ALA A 225 18.00 19.73 -1.18
N CYS A 226 18.34 21.00 -1.39
CA CYS A 226 17.50 21.95 -2.10
C CYS A 226 17.69 21.89 -3.63
N PRO A 227 16.73 21.38 -4.41
CA PRO A 227 16.89 21.25 -5.87
C PRO A 227 16.87 22.59 -6.60
N THR A 228 16.34 23.65 -5.98
CA THR A 228 16.29 25.01 -6.57
C THR A 228 17.35 25.95 -6.00
N ALA A 229 18.30 25.43 -5.21
CA ALA A 229 19.37 26.20 -4.57
C ALA A 229 18.84 27.45 -3.83
N ALA A 230 17.72 27.30 -3.11
CA ALA A 230 17.09 28.35 -2.32
C ALA A 230 17.71 28.54 -0.93
N ILE A 231 18.54 27.59 -0.47
CA ILE A 231 19.10 27.56 0.89
C ILE A 231 20.57 27.95 0.85
N LYS A 232 20.98 28.86 1.72
CA LYS A 232 22.39 29.29 1.87
C LYS A 232 22.81 29.36 3.34
N PRO A 233 24.12 29.25 3.64
CA PRO A 233 24.64 29.46 4.99
C PRO A 233 24.30 30.85 5.52
N ALA A 234 24.00 30.93 6.82
CA ALA A 234 23.74 32.19 7.52
C ALA A 234 24.29 32.14 8.96
N LYS A 235 24.21 33.27 9.66
CA LYS A 235 24.43 33.37 11.10
C LYS A 235 23.31 34.17 11.75
N THR A 236 22.96 33.83 12.98
CA THR A 236 22.09 34.69 13.81
C THR A 236 22.85 35.94 14.26
N ASP A 237 22.13 36.93 14.80
CA ASP A 237 22.74 38.13 15.39
C ASP A 237 23.70 37.80 16.54
N THR A 238 23.46 36.70 17.24
CA THR A 238 24.32 36.17 18.31
C THR A 238 25.52 35.37 17.79
N GLY A 239 25.68 35.24 16.47
CA GLY A 239 26.79 34.56 15.81
C GLY A 239 26.66 33.04 15.66
N LEU A 240 25.53 32.44 16.05
CA LEU A 240 25.27 31.02 15.87
C LEU A 240 25.13 30.68 14.39
N LYS A 241 25.63 29.52 13.97
CA LYS A 241 25.45 29.02 12.59
C LYS A 241 23.97 28.72 12.34
N SER A 242 23.49 29.13 11.17
CA SER A 242 22.12 28.88 10.74
C SER A 242 22.04 28.80 9.22
N LEU A 243 20.80 28.79 8.69
CA LEU A 243 20.51 28.83 7.27
C LEU A 243 19.57 30.00 6.98
N GLU A 244 19.55 30.45 5.73
CA GLU A 244 18.57 31.39 5.20
C GLU A 244 17.93 30.78 3.96
N VAL A 245 16.61 30.97 3.80
CA VAL A 245 15.85 30.48 2.66
C VAL A 245 15.39 31.65 1.80
N ASN A 246 15.82 31.68 0.54
CA ASN A 246 15.25 32.57 -0.47
C ASN A 246 13.84 32.08 -0.84
N ALA A 247 12.83 32.79 -0.35
CA ALA A 247 11.43 32.43 -0.55
C ALA A 247 11.00 32.44 -2.03
N GLU A 248 11.58 33.32 -2.87
CA GLU A 248 11.25 33.41 -4.30
C GLU A 248 11.76 32.20 -5.09
N ARG A 249 12.83 31.54 -4.61
CA ARG A 249 13.37 30.30 -5.19
C ARG A 249 12.78 29.03 -4.57
N CYS A 250 12.18 29.13 -3.40
CA CYS A 250 11.64 27.98 -2.69
C CYS A 250 10.34 27.50 -3.35
N MET A 251 10.31 26.23 -3.74
CA MET A 251 9.10 25.58 -4.26
C MET A 251 8.43 24.63 -3.25
N PHE A 252 8.77 24.80 -1.96
CA PHE A 252 8.12 24.14 -0.82
C PHE A 252 8.22 22.61 -0.83
N CYS A 253 9.30 22.06 -1.39
CA CYS A 253 9.41 20.61 -1.49
C CYS A 253 9.49 19.86 -0.16
N GLY A 254 9.96 20.54 0.89
CA GLY A 254 10.19 19.93 2.19
C GLY A 254 11.40 19.00 2.25
N ASN A 255 12.16 18.81 1.17
CA ASN A 255 13.31 17.89 1.17
C ASN A 255 14.41 18.28 2.17
N CYS A 256 14.53 19.56 2.51
CA CYS A 256 15.44 20.04 3.55
C CYS A 256 14.96 19.78 4.99
N TYR A 257 13.71 19.33 5.18
CA TYR A 257 13.16 18.91 6.47
C TYR A 257 13.17 17.39 6.66
N THR A 258 13.22 16.61 5.57
CA THR A 258 13.43 15.15 5.58
C THR A 258 14.76 14.81 6.26
#